data_AF-A0A6J2X639-F1
#
_entry.id   AF-A0A6J2X639-F1
#
_cell.length_a   1.000
_cell.length_b   1.000
_cell.length_c   1.000
_cell.angle_alpha   90.00
_cell.angle_beta   90.00
_cell.angle_gamma   90.00
#
_symmetry.space_group_name_H-M   'P 1'
#
loop_
_entity.id
_entity.type
_entity.pdbx_description
1 polymer ?
#
loop_
_entity_poly.entity_id
_entity_poly.type
_entity_poly.pdbx_seq_one_letter_code
_entity_poly.pdbx_strand_id
1 'polypeptide(L)'
;MAASGDLNSIYSVCQELVHLSKSETIVDDIKHFISLWDYREVNSLSQFKEDLIQVVDEIENFVLPENNNPHIKKLIYCFVLSEIYDFIISLIRSRFSNDDMKMYMLSKRFCLENGNPKQLGSTFYNFVPNAAIVELSMLNTKRTAAEKLCCLCSAYEYIFAEVKSALISIISKYSEKENNIPIINNKEVVPIVMAVILKSKLFYLISDMYFIRYFGSDILEENKDMKNIYQIFEDSIHKLFPLFREPIPAIRDTEKLENHLGVCETINFIEKINSEVETKQTIFQEETRRVAKLIISATTEDLCDN
;
A
#
# COMPACT_ATOMS: atom_id res chain seq x y z
N MET A 1 18.98 -15.39 -1.55
CA MET A 1 18.46 -14.20 -2.25
C MET A 1 19.42 -13.07 -1.97
N ALA A 2 20.42 -12.87 -2.82
CA ALA A 2 21.43 -11.82 -2.66
C ALA A 2 21.83 -11.38 -4.07
N ALA A 3 21.75 -10.06 -4.33
CA ALA A 3 22.07 -9.32 -5.55
C ALA A 3 20.90 -8.57 -6.23
N SER A 4 19.86 -8.15 -5.52
CA SER A 4 19.15 -6.91 -5.89
C SER A 4 19.75 -5.79 -5.04
N GLY A 5 20.59 -4.94 -5.65
CA GLY A 5 21.08 -3.72 -5.01
C GLY A 5 19.89 -2.92 -4.46
N ASP A 6 20.08 -2.32 -3.30
CA ASP A 6 19.02 -1.61 -2.59
C ASP A 6 18.70 -0.30 -3.33
N LEU A 7 17.87 -0.39 -4.38
CA LEU A 7 17.36 0.73 -5.19
C LEU A 7 16.38 1.63 -4.40
N ASN A 8 16.46 1.60 -3.07
CA ASN A 8 15.56 2.25 -2.14
C ASN A 8 15.72 3.78 -2.08
N SER A 9 16.76 4.33 -2.72
CA SER A 9 16.94 5.78 -2.79
C SER A 9 17.71 6.19 -4.05
N ILE A 10 17.47 7.41 -4.54
CA ILE A 10 18.31 7.98 -5.60
C ILE A 10 19.80 8.08 -5.20
N TYR A 11 20.09 8.26 -3.90
CA TYR A 11 21.45 8.32 -3.39
C TYR A 11 22.19 6.98 -3.54
N SER A 12 21.53 5.86 -3.20
CA SER A 12 22.10 4.53 -3.40
C SER A 12 22.30 4.21 -4.87
N VAL A 13 21.36 4.63 -5.75
CA VAL A 13 21.52 4.53 -7.20
C VAL A 13 22.77 5.26 -7.68
N CYS A 14 22.99 6.50 -7.26
CA CYS A 14 24.19 7.27 -7.63
C CYS A 14 25.49 6.59 -7.16
N GLN A 15 25.54 6.13 -5.91
CA GLN A 15 26.72 5.44 -5.37
C GLN A 15 27.02 4.15 -6.14
N GLU A 16 25.99 3.39 -6.48
CA GLU A 16 26.12 2.15 -7.21
C GLU A 16 26.55 2.39 -8.67
N LEU A 17 26.04 3.43 -9.33
CA LEU A 17 26.50 3.86 -10.65
C LEU A 17 27.98 4.22 -10.66
N VAL A 18 28.45 5.02 -9.68
CA VAL A 18 29.88 5.38 -9.56
C VAL A 18 30.73 4.13 -9.34
N HIS A 19 30.30 3.25 -8.44
CA HIS A 19 31.02 2.01 -8.14
C HIS A 19 31.13 1.08 -9.36
N LEU A 20 30.02 0.84 -10.07
CA LEU A 20 29.98 -0.10 -11.19
C LEU A 20 30.63 0.47 -12.46
N SER A 21 30.49 1.76 -12.72
CA SER A 21 31.13 2.42 -13.87
C SER A 21 32.62 2.69 -13.65
N LYS A 22 33.08 2.68 -12.39
CA LYS A 22 34.43 3.11 -11.99
C LYS A 22 34.76 4.55 -12.44
N SER A 23 33.72 5.36 -12.64
CA SER A 23 33.84 6.77 -13.01
C SER A 23 33.16 7.64 -11.95
N GLU A 24 33.89 8.63 -11.43
CA GLU A 24 33.34 9.63 -10.51
C GLU A 24 32.48 10.67 -11.23
N THR A 25 32.68 10.86 -12.54
CA THR A 25 31.95 11.85 -13.36
C THR A 25 30.65 11.32 -13.95
N ILE A 26 30.37 10.01 -13.80
CA ILE A 26 29.23 9.36 -14.44
C ILE A 26 27.91 10.08 -14.21
N VAL A 27 27.66 10.52 -12.98
CA VAL A 27 26.41 11.21 -12.63
C VAL A 27 26.28 12.53 -13.40
N ASP A 28 27.37 13.26 -13.55
CA ASP A 28 27.39 14.54 -14.26
C ASP A 28 27.29 14.33 -15.78
N ASP A 29 27.93 13.28 -16.31
CA ASP A 29 27.85 12.91 -17.72
C ASP A 29 26.41 12.53 -18.11
N ILE A 30 25.72 11.75 -17.27
CA ILE A 30 24.31 11.41 -17.48
C ILE A 30 23.43 12.66 -17.41
N LYS A 31 23.65 13.54 -16.42
CA LYS A 31 22.90 14.81 -16.32
C LYS A 31 23.11 15.69 -17.54
N HIS A 32 24.34 15.75 -18.07
CA HIS A 32 24.62 16.46 -19.29
C HIS A 32 23.83 15.88 -20.46
N PHE A 33 23.80 14.55 -20.61
CA PHE A 33 23.01 13.88 -21.64
C PHE A 33 21.51 14.21 -21.52
N ILE A 34 20.95 14.15 -20.30
CA ILE A 34 19.55 14.52 -20.04
C ILE A 34 19.29 15.98 -20.44
N SER A 35 20.23 16.89 -20.22
CA SER A 35 20.07 18.31 -20.58
C SER A 35 20.04 18.56 -22.10
N LEU A 36 20.59 17.64 -22.89
CA LEU A 36 20.56 17.69 -24.35
C LEU A 36 19.29 17.03 -24.91
N TRP A 37 18.62 16.18 -24.14
CA TRP A 37 17.38 15.52 -24.54
C TRP A 37 16.19 16.48 -24.41
N ASP A 38 15.54 16.81 -25.52
CA ASP A 38 14.33 17.64 -25.51
C ASP A 38 13.05 16.85 -25.20
N TYR A 39 13.01 16.26 -24.00
CA TYR A 39 11.90 15.43 -23.54
C TYR A 39 10.59 16.21 -23.34
N ARG A 40 10.60 17.53 -23.50
CA ARG A 40 9.43 18.40 -23.29
C ARG A 40 8.54 18.52 -24.52
N GLU A 41 9.05 18.22 -25.70
CA GLU A 41 8.27 18.22 -26.95
C GLU A 41 7.41 16.97 -27.13
N VAL A 42 7.50 16.00 -26.21
CA VAL A 42 6.82 14.72 -26.35
C VAL A 42 5.31 14.84 -26.08
N ASN A 43 4.52 14.53 -27.10
CA ASN A 43 3.06 14.75 -27.11
C ASN A 43 2.24 13.65 -26.39
N SER A 44 2.86 12.55 -25.94
CA SER A 44 2.15 11.48 -25.23
C SER A 44 3.04 10.71 -24.25
N LEU A 45 2.45 10.16 -23.19
CA LEU A 45 3.20 9.34 -22.20
C LEU A 45 3.77 8.04 -22.79
N SER A 46 3.12 7.48 -23.82
CA SER A 46 3.61 6.29 -24.52
C SER A 46 4.87 6.59 -25.33
N GLN A 47 4.82 7.64 -26.14
CA GLN A 47 6.00 8.11 -26.86
C GLN A 47 7.13 8.45 -25.88
N PHE A 48 6.79 9.09 -24.76
CA PHE A 48 7.78 9.46 -23.74
C PHE A 48 8.47 8.24 -23.14
N LYS A 49 7.74 7.14 -22.88
CA LYS A 49 8.34 5.92 -22.34
C LYS A 49 9.26 5.25 -23.36
N GLU A 50 8.89 5.25 -24.64
CA GLU A 50 9.73 4.74 -25.72
C GLU A 50 11.01 5.58 -25.88
N ASP A 51 10.88 6.90 -25.92
CA ASP A 51 12.00 7.83 -25.98
C ASP A 51 12.92 7.69 -24.76
N LEU A 52 12.35 7.53 -23.56
CA LEU A 52 13.11 7.30 -22.33
C LEU A 52 13.96 6.02 -22.42
N ILE A 53 13.39 4.93 -22.94
CA ILE A 53 14.13 3.67 -23.12
C ILE A 53 15.27 3.89 -24.12
N GLN A 54 15.01 4.56 -25.24
CA GLN A 54 16.04 4.86 -26.24
C GLN A 54 17.16 5.71 -25.64
N VAL A 55 16.83 6.78 -24.90
CA VAL A 55 17.84 7.64 -24.25
C VAL A 55 18.65 6.87 -23.21
N VAL A 56 18.02 5.99 -22.43
CA VAL A 56 18.74 5.12 -21.48
C VAL A 56 19.71 4.20 -22.22
N ASP A 57 19.33 3.63 -23.36
CA ASP A 57 20.19 2.79 -24.20
C ASP A 57 21.36 3.60 -24.78
N GLU A 58 21.13 4.82 -25.23
CA GLU A 58 22.17 5.72 -25.73
C GLU A 58 23.17 6.11 -24.62
N ILE A 59 22.68 6.41 -23.42
CA ILE A 59 23.51 6.70 -22.24
C ILE A 59 24.33 5.48 -21.83
N GLU A 60 23.72 4.29 -21.78
CA GLU A 60 24.42 3.05 -21.46
C GLU A 60 25.57 2.79 -22.44
N ASN A 61 25.31 2.91 -23.74
CA ASN A 61 26.33 2.75 -24.78
C ASN A 61 27.43 3.83 -24.72
N PHE A 62 27.07 5.07 -24.36
CA PHE A 62 28.04 6.16 -24.24
C PHE A 62 28.99 5.96 -23.06
N VAL A 63 28.44 5.58 -21.90
CA VAL A 63 29.24 5.46 -20.68
C VAL A 63 29.98 4.13 -20.63
N LEU A 64 29.31 3.03 -20.98
CA LEU A 64 29.81 1.68 -20.77
C LEU A 64 29.66 0.81 -22.03
N PRO A 65 30.31 1.18 -23.15
CA PRO A 65 30.16 0.48 -24.43
C PRO A 65 30.54 -1.00 -24.40
N GLU A 66 31.38 -1.42 -23.44
CA GLU A 66 31.87 -2.80 -23.32
C GLU A 66 31.12 -3.63 -22.26
N ASN A 67 30.18 -3.05 -21.52
CA ASN A 67 29.53 -3.71 -20.38
C ASN A 67 28.02 -3.74 -20.53
N ASN A 68 27.50 -4.80 -21.16
CA ASN A 68 26.06 -5.04 -21.29
C ASN A 68 25.49 -5.63 -19.99
N ASN A 69 25.60 -4.88 -18.89
CA ASN A 69 25.10 -5.29 -17.59
C ASN A 69 23.66 -4.76 -17.39
N PRO A 70 22.64 -5.63 -17.43
CA PRO A 70 21.24 -5.22 -17.30
C PRO A 70 20.93 -4.51 -15.98
N HIS A 71 21.75 -4.72 -14.94
CA HIS A 71 21.62 -4.00 -13.68
C HIS A 71 22.01 -2.52 -13.80
N ILE A 72 23.06 -2.21 -14.58
CA ILE A 72 23.48 -0.83 -14.79
C ILE A 72 22.45 -0.07 -15.61
N LYS A 73 21.88 -0.71 -16.64
CA LYS A 73 20.76 -0.15 -17.40
C LYS A 73 19.59 0.26 -16.50
N LYS A 74 19.21 -0.60 -15.55
CA LYS A 74 18.16 -0.30 -14.56
C LYS A 74 18.53 0.89 -13.68
N LEU A 75 19.78 0.97 -13.22
CA LEU A 75 20.27 2.10 -12.42
C LEU A 75 20.21 3.42 -13.21
N ILE A 76 20.65 3.42 -14.47
CA ILE A 76 20.56 4.59 -15.36
C ILE A 76 19.09 4.98 -15.56
N TYR A 77 18.21 4.01 -15.85
CA TYR A 77 16.77 4.25 -16.00
C TYR A 77 16.17 4.92 -14.75
N CYS A 78 16.43 4.39 -13.56
CA CYS A 78 15.94 4.95 -12.30
C CYS A 78 16.47 6.37 -12.08
N PHE A 79 17.75 6.61 -12.40
CA PHE A 79 18.37 7.92 -12.27
C PHE A 79 17.74 8.95 -13.22
N VAL A 80 17.67 8.64 -14.51
CA VAL A 80 17.08 9.52 -15.54
C VAL A 80 15.63 9.85 -15.17
N LEU A 81 14.83 8.84 -14.78
CA LEU A 81 13.45 9.04 -14.37
C LEU A 81 13.30 9.96 -13.15
N SER A 82 14.23 9.88 -12.18
CA SER A 82 14.24 10.75 -10.99
C SER A 82 14.56 12.21 -11.33
N GLU A 83 15.50 12.44 -12.24
CA GLU A 83 15.89 13.79 -12.67
C GLU A 83 14.74 14.49 -13.40
N ILE A 84 14.01 13.77 -14.24
CA ILE A 84 12.88 14.33 -15.02
C ILE A 84 11.52 14.16 -14.33
N TYR A 85 11.49 13.64 -13.09
CA TYR A 85 10.28 13.31 -12.34
C TYR A 85 9.27 14.46 -12.30
N ASP A 86 9.72 15.68 -12.00
CA ASP A 86 8.83 16.83 -11.82
C ASP A 86 8.05 17.17 -13.11
N PHE A 87 8.65 16.93 -14.27
CA PHE A 87 7.97 17.08 -15.56
C PHE A 87 6.92 15.98 -15.77
N ILE A 88 7.33 14.72 -15.62
CA ILE A 88 6.43 13.56 -15.84
C ILE A 88 5.24 13.62 -14.87
N ILE A 89 5.51 13.84 -13.59
CA ILE A 89 4.46 13.83 -12.57
C ILE A 89 3.50 15.00 -12.76
N SER A 90 3.97 16.14 -13.28
CA SER A 90 3.10 17.27 -13.65
C SER A 90 2.11 16.87 -14.74
N LEU A 91 2.57 16.19 -15.80
CA LEU A 91 1.71 15.67 -16.86
C LEU A 91 0.68 14.66 -16.32
N ILE A 92 1.12 13.69 -15.52
CA ILE A 92 0.22 12.71 -14.91
C ILE A 92 -0.81 13.39 -14.00
N ARG A 93 -0.38 14.29 -13.12
CA ARG A 93 -1.27 15.02 -12.19
C ARG A 93 -2.29 15.87 -12.91
N SER A 94 -1.93 16.48 -14.04
CA SER A 94 -2.91 17.22 -14.85
C SER A 94 -4.03 16.32 -15.34
N ARG A 95 -3.69 15.11 -15.80
CA ARG A 95 -4.63 14.10 -16.33
C ARG A 95 -5.57 13.55 -15.25
N PHE A 96 -5.07 13.30 -14.05
CA PHE A 96 -5.84 12.68 -12.95
C PHE A 96 -6.33 13.68 -11.89
N SER A 97 -6.13 14.98 -12.10
CA SER A 97 -6.46 16.06 -11.16
C SER A 97 -7.85 15.97 -10.53
N ASN A 98 -8.87 15.62 -11.33
CA ASN A 98 -10.24 15.48 -10.84
C ASN A 98 -10.42 14.28 -9.89
N ASP A 99 -9.82 13.14 -10.22
CA ASP A 99 -9.98 11.92 -9.41
C ASP A 99 -9.12 11.99 -8.14
N ASP A 100 -7.93 12.59 -8.22
CA ASP A 100 -7.11 12.95 -7.07
C ASP A 100 -7.87 13.87 -6.10
N MET A 101 -8.50 14.93 -6.62
CA MET A 101 -9.31 15.84 -5.79
C MET A 101 -10.50 15.13 -5.13
N LYS A 102 -11.23 14.26 -5.85
CA LYS A 102 -12.33 13.48 -5.26
C LYS A 102 -11.84 12.57 -4.14
N MET A 103 -10.72 11.88 -4.35
CA MET A 103 -10.13 11.01 -3.35
C MET A 103 -9.69 11.78 -2.10
N TYR A 104 -9.06 12.94 -2.29
CA TYR A 104 -8.68 13.81 -1.19
C TYR A 104 -9.88 14.35 -0.42
N MET A 105 -10.96 14.72 -1.11
CA MET A 105 -12.20 15.18 -0.47
C MET A 105 -12.90 14.06 0.30
N LEU A 106 -12.92 12.84 -0.24
CA LEU A 106 -13.39 11.66 0.49
C LEU A 106 -12.58 11.43 1.77
N SER A 107 -11.25 11.51 1.67
CA SER A 107 -10.32 11.39 2.80
C SER A 107 -10.59 12.44 3.88
N LYS A 108 -10.78 13.70 3.47
CA LYS A 108 -11.12 14.80 4.38
C LYS A 108 -12.44 14.54 5.10
N ARG A 109 -13.50 14.13 4.39
CA ARG A 109 -14.81 13.80 4.98
C ARG A 109 -14.69 12.64 5.96
N PHE A 110 -14.06 11.54 5.57
CA PHE A 110 -13.83 10.39 6.44
C PHE A 110 -13.07 10.76 7.72
N CYS A 111 -12.09 11.66 7.64
CA CYS A 111 -11.38 12.14 8.82
C CYS A 111 -12.25 13.02 9.72
N LEU A 112 -13.03 13.95 9.16
CA LEU A 112 -13.92 14.83 9.91
C LEU A 112 -15.01 14.07 10.66
N GLU A 113 -15.49 12.98 10.07
CA GLU A 113 -16.51 12.10 10.66
C GLU A 113 -15.89 11.05 11.62
N ASN A 114 -14.60 11.16 11.95
CA ASN A 114 -13.86 10.17 12.76
C ASN A 114 -13.98 8.74 12.24
N GLY A 115 -13.95 8.58 10.92
CA GLY A 115 -14.28 7.30 10.32
C GLY A 115 -13.31 6.17 10.64
N ASN A 116 -13.80 4.93 10.56
CA ASN A 116 -13.09 3.72 10.96
C ASN A 116 -13.24 2.58 9.92
N PRO A 117 -12.49 1.47 10.03
CA PRO A 117 -12.57 0.38 9.07
C PRO A 117 -13.93 -0.34 9.06
N LYS A 118 -14.73 -0.29 10.12
CA LYS A 118 -16.08 -0.92 10.13
C LYS A 118 -17.02 -0.28 9.12
N GLN A 119 -16.97 1.05 8.97
CA GLN A 119 -17.73 1.77 7.95
C GLN A 119 -17.33 1.39 6.51
N LEU A 120 -16.16 0.78 6.35
CA LEU A 120 -15.61 0.31 5.08
C LEU A 120 -15.78 -1.21 4.92
N GLY A 121 -16.61 -1.84 5.75
CA GLY A 121 -16.94 -3.27 5.68
C GLY A 121 -16.05 -4.18 6.52
N SER A 122 -15.23 -3.65 7.45
CA SER A 122 -14.56 -4.51 8.42
C SER A 122 -15.56 -5.08 9.42
N THR A 123 -15.54 -6.39 9.61
CA THR A 123 -16.36 -7.08 10.63
C THR A 123 -15.69 -7.11 11.99
N PHE A 124 -14.34 -7.10 12.02
CA PHE A 124 -13.56 -7.38 13.24
C PHE A 124 -12.72 -6.19 13.71
N TYR A 125 -12.16 -5.41 12.80
CA TYR A 125 -11.14 -4.41 13.13
C TYR A 125 -11.76 -3.01 13.15
N ASN A 126 -11.63 -2.33 14.29
CA ASN A 126 -12.15 -0.96 14.47
C ASN A 126 -11.03 0.11 14.56
N PHE A 127 -9.77 -0.31 14.58
CA PHE A 127 -8.63 0.60 14.71
C PHE A 127 -7.92 0.81 13.37
N VAL A 128 -7.25 1.95 13.22
CA VAL A 128 -6.45 2.26 12.03
C VAL A 128 -4.97 2.31 12.44
N PRO A 129 -4.09 1.49 11.82
CA PRO A 129 -2.66 1.49 12.12
C PRO A 129 -1.99 2.86 11.90
N ASN A 130 -1.42 3.46 12.94
CA ASN A 130 -0.87 4.82 12.85
C ASN A 130 0.48 4.86 12.12
N ALA A 131 1.33 3.84 12.30
CA ALA A 131 2.62 3.77 11.63
C ALA A 131 2.42 3.63 10.10
N ALA A 132 1.41 2.86 9.69
CA ALA A 132 1.05 2.72 8.28
C ALA A 132 0.55 4.05 7.69
N ILE A 133 -0.22 4.85 8.44
CA ILE A 133 -0.66 6.18 7.99
C ILE A 133 0.53 7.09 7.78
N VAL A 134 1.46 7.13 8.74
CA VAL A 134 2.65 7.97 8.67
C VAL A 134 3.51 7.58 7.46
N GLU A 135 3.80 6.29 7.29
CA GLU A 135 4.59 5.79 6.16
C GLU A 135 3.92 6.15 4.83
N LEU A 136 2.63 5.80 4.69
CA LEU A 136 1.90 6.02 3.45
C LEU A 136 1.79 7.52 3.11
N SER A 137 1.68 8.41 4.10
CA SER A 137 1.63 9.87 3.90
C SER A 137 2.87 10.43 3.19
N MET A 138 3.98 9.69 3.20
CA MET A 138 5.23 10.05 2.54
C MET A 138 5.28 9.64 1.06
N LEU A 139 4.27 8.94 0.53
CA LEU A 139 4.25 8.42 -0.85
C LEU A 139 4.53 9.49 -1.92
N ASN A 140 3.99 10.69 -1.73
CA ASN A 140 4.14 11.80 -2.68
C ASN A 140 5.56 12.42 -2.68
N THR A 141 6.37 12.16 -1.64
CA THR A 141 7.75 12.66 -1.53
C THR A 141 8.76 11.81 -2.31
N LYS A 142 8.37 10.58 -2.65
CA LYS A 142 9.20 9.63 -3.39
C LYS A 142 9.21 9.96 -4.88
N ARG A 143 10.37 9.91 -5.53
CA ARG A 143 10.55 10.33 -6.95
C ARG A 143 10.61 9.14 -7.91
N THR A 144 11.05 7.97 -7.44
CA THR A 144 11.11 6.77 -8.27
C THR A 144 9.92 5.84 -8.03
N ALA A 145 9.59 4.99 -9.01
CA ALA A 145 8.55 3.98 -8.86
C ALA A 145 8.93 2.94 -7.80
N ALA A 146 10.23 2.59 -7.71
CA ALA A 146 10.78 1.72 -6.67
C ALA A 146 10.53 2.28 -5.26
N GLU A 147 10.93 3.53 -5.00
CA GLU A 147 10.72 4.18 -3.70
C GLU A 147 9.22 4.26 -3.32
N LYS A 148 8.34 4.53 -4.29
CA LYS A 148 6.90 4.56 -4.07
C LYS A 148 6.35 3.16 -3.76
N LEU A 149 6.80 2.13 -4.45
CA LEU A 149 6.45 0.74 -4.18
C LEU A 149 6.92 0.29 -2.80
N CYS A 150 8.16 0.61 -2.42
CA CYS A 150 8.69 0.33 -1.09
C CYS A 150 7.85 1.02 -0.01
N CYS A 151 7.41 2.27 -0.22
CA CYS A 151 6.49 2.96 0.68
C CYS A 151 5.16 2.19 0.85
N LEU A 152 4.57 1.67 -0.24
CA LEU A 152 3.37 0.82 -0.15
C LEU A 152 3.64 -0.48 0.62
N CYS A 153 4.79 -1.12 0.39
CA CYS A 153 5.17 -2.35 1.07
C CYS A 153 5.37 -2.13 2.57
N SER A 154 6.14 -1.11 2.96
CA SER A 154 6.34 -0.73 4.36
C SER A 154 5.03 -0.38 5.06
N ALA A 155 4.15 0.40 4.41
CA ALA A 155 2.84 0.72 4.95
C ALA A 155 1.99 -0.55 5.17
N TYR A 156 2.05 -1.50 4.23
CA TYR A 156 1.36 -2.78 4.34
C TYR A 156 1.93 -3.64 5.48
N GLU A 157 3.25 -3.71 5.63
CA GLU A 157 3.92 -4.40 6.73
C GLU A 157 3.54 -3.80 8.09
N TYR A 158 3.48 -2.46 8.21
CA TYR A 158 3.02 -1.79 9.42
C TYR A 158 1.57 -2.12 9.76
N ILE A 159 0.68 -2.24 8.75
CA ILE A 159 -0.70 -2.71 8.98
C ILE A 159 -0.68 -4.10 9.63
N PHE A 160 0.06 -5.06 9.07
CA PHE A 160 0.13 -6.41 9.63
C PHE A 160 0.79 -6.45 11.01
N ALA A 161 1.84 -5.67 11.24
CA ALA A 161 2.53 -5.60 12.51
C ALA A 161 1.59 -5.08 13.61
N GLU A 162 0.87 -3.99 13.35
CA GLU A 162 -0.07 -3.41 14.32
C GLU A 162 -1.29 -4.32 14.56
N VAL A 163 -1.83 -4.96 13.51
CA VAL A 163 -2.94 -5.93 13.65
C VAL A 163 -2.51 -7.16 14.45
N LYS A 164 -1.33 -7.74 14.17
CA LYS A 164 -0.80 -8.86 14.96
C LYS A 164 -0.56 -8.45 16.41
N SER A 165 0.04 -7.28 16.64
CA SER A 165 0.29 -6.76 17.98
C SER A 165 -1.00 -6.58 18.79
N ALA A 166 -2.03 -6.01 18.16
CA ALA A 166 -3.35 -5.87 18.77
C ALA A 166 -3.93 -7.23 19.16
N LEU A 167 -3.90 -8.21 18.25
CA LEU A 167 -4.40 -9.57 18.51
C LEU A 167 -3.63 -10.25 19.65
N ILE A 168 -2.30 -10.17 19.66
CA ILE A 168 -1.46 -10.74 20.73
C ILE A 168 -1.77 -10.09 22.08
N SER A 169 -1.92 -8.76 22.13
CA SER A 169 -2.27 -8.04 23.36
C SER A 169 -3.62 -8.47 23.91
N ILE A 170 -4.54 -8.91 23.06
CA ILE A 170 -5.88 -9.35 23.45
C ILE A 170 -5.82 -10.81 23.92
N ILE A 171 -5.15 -11.69 23.17
CA ILE A 171 -5.00 -13.10 23.53
C ILE A 171 -4.27 -13.24 24.86
N SER A 172 -3.13 -12.56 25.04
CA SER A 172 -2.35 -12.59 26.28
C SER A 172 -3.12 -12.11 27.51
N LYS A 173 -4.13 -11.24 27.33
CA LYS A 173 -4.94 -10.70 28.43
C LYS A 173 -6.15 -11.56 28.78
N TYR A 174 -6.68 -12.36 27.84
CA TYR A 174 -7.96 -13.06 28.00
C TYR A 174 -7.93 -14.56 27.69
N SER A 175 -6.80 -15.13 27.29
CA SER A 175 -6.66 -16.55 26.93
C SER A 175 -5.42 -17.15 27.58
N GLU A 176 -5.59 -18.24 28.33
CA GLU A 176 -4.48 -19.07 28.83
C GLU A 176 -3.74 -19.84 27.70
N LYS A 177 -4.25 -19.76 26.47
CA LYS A 177 -3.63 -20.36 25.28
C LYS A 177 -2.87 -19.29 24.50
N GLU A 178 -1.66 -18.98 24.94
CA GLU A 178 -0.73 -18.05 24.25
C GLU A 178 -0.34 -18.53 22.83
N ASN A 179 -0.54 -19.81 22.51
CA ASN A 179 0.02 -20.44 21.31
C ASN A 179 -0.85 -20.37 20.03
N ASN A 180 -2.05 -19.80 20.08
CA ASN A 180 -2.98 -19.80 18.93
C ASN A 180 -3.29 -18.38 18.42
N ILE A 181 -2.29 -17.72 17.83
CA ILE A 181 -2.48 -16.41 17.17
C ILE A 181 -3.23 -16.63 15.83
N PRO A 182 -4.40 -16.00 15.60
CA PRO A 182 -5.16 -16.20 14.38
C PRO A 182 -4.41 -15.67 13.15
N ILE A 183 -4.51 -16.42 12.05
CA ILE A 183 -3.95 -16.03 10.76
C ILE A 183 -4.85 -14.94 10.15
N ILE A 184 -4.30 -13.75 9.99
CA ILE A 184 -5.01 -12.62 9.36
C ILE A 184 -5.16 -12.91 7.87
N ASN A 185 -6.39 -13.00 7.38
CA ASN A 185 -6.66 -13.17 5.95
C ASN A 185 -6.61 -11.82 5.22
N ASN A 186 -5.98 -11.78 4.04
CA ASN A 186 -5.92 -10.59 3.18
C ASN A 186 -7.29 -9.95 2.90
N LYS A 187 -8.38 -10.74 2.86
CA LYS A 187 -9.74 -10.20 2.67
C LYS A 187 -10.19 -9.29 3.81
N GLU A 188 -9.73 -9.54 5.03
CA GLU A 188 -10.09 -8.77 6.23
C GLU A 188 -9.25 -7.49 6.37
N VAL A 189 -8.10 -7.45 5.69
CA VAL A 189 -7.16 -6.32 5.71
C VAL A 189 -7.58 -5.21 4.74
N VAL A 190 -8.32 -5.52 3.68
CA VAL A 190 -8.74 -4.52 2.68
C VAL A 190 -9.48 -3.32 3.30
N PRO A 191 -10.48 -3.46 4.19
CA PRO A 191 -11.09 -2.32 4.87
C PRO A 191 -10.12 -1.49 5.71
N ILE A 192 -9.08 -2.13 6.28
CA ILE A 192 -8.02 -1.44 7.04
C ILE A 192 -7.13 -0.65 6.09
N VAL A 193 -6.74 -1.24 4.95
CA VAL A 193 -5.98 -0.55 3.90
C VAL A 193 -6.76 0.65 3.37
N MET A 194 -8.05 0.50 3.10
CA MET A 194 -8.93 1.60 2.71
C MET A 194 -8.95 2.71 3.79
N ALA A 195 -9.06 2.35 5.07
CA ALA A 195 -9.03 3.32 6.16
C ALA A 195 -7.67 4.04 6.25
N VAL A 196 -6.55 3.32 6.12
CA VAL A 196 -5.20 3.88 6.10
C VAL A 196 -5.03 4.85 4.93
N ILE A 197 -5.48 4.48 3.72
CA ILE A 197 -5.48 5.36 2.54
C ILE A 197 -6.20 6.67 2.85
N LEU A 198 -7.44 6.60 3.38
CA LEU A 198 -8.25 7.78 3.67
C LEU A 198 -7.67 8.63 4.81
N LYS A 199 -7.12 8.01 5.85
CA LYS A 199 -6.51 8.74 6.97
C LYS A 199 -5.16 9.37 6.60
N SER A 200 -4.47 8.85 5.59
CA SER A 200 -3.21 9.40 5.06
C SER A 200 -3.40 10.69 4.26
N LYS A 201 -4.64 11.01 3.84
CA LYS A 201 -5.00 12.27 3.15
C LYS A 201 -4.11 12.57 1.93
N LEU A 202 -3.82 11.54 1.14
CA LEU A 202 -2.96 11.65 -0.03
C LEU A 202 -3.62 12.50 -1.12
N PHE A 203 -2.97 13.60 -1.47
CA PHE A 203 -3.52 14.54 -2.45
C PHE A 203 -3.37 14.06 -3.90
N TYR A 204 -2.35 13.25 -4.20
CA TYR A 204 -2.03 12.78 -5.57
C TYR A 204 -2.09 11.26 -5.70
N LEU A 205 -2.91 10.58 -4.90
CA LEU A 205 -2.91 9.11 -4.82
C LEU A 205 -3.10 8.43 -6.17
N ILE A 206 -4.08 8.87 -6.98
CA ILE A 206 -4.40 8.24 -8.25
C ILE A 206 -3.25 8.46 -9.24
N SER A 207 -2.67 9.66 -9.24
CA SER A 207 -1.48 9.97 -10.02
C SER A 207 -0.26 9.14 -9.61
N ASP A 208 -0.01 8.98 -8.31
CA ASP A 208 1.10 8.19 -7.78
C ASP A 208 0.94 6.70 -8.12
N MET A 209 -0.26 6.14 -7.98
CA MET A 209 -0.55 4.76 -8.39
C MET A 209 -0.39 4.55 -9.89
N TYR A 210 -0.84 5.50 -10.71
CA TYR A 210 -0.62 5.44 -12.15
C TYR A 210 0.86 5.49 -12.52
N PHE A 211 1.63 6.37 -11.87
CA PHE A 211 3.08 6.48 -12.07
C PHE A 211 3.79 5.15 -11.74
N ILE A 212 3.46 4.54 -10.61
CA ILE A 212 3.98 3.22 -10.21
C ILE A 212 3.67 2.17 -11.26
N ARG A 213 2.40 2.04 -11.68
CA ARG A 213 1.99 1.04 -12.66
C ARG A 213 2.70 1.20 -14.00
N TYR A 214 2.94 2.44 -14.41
CA TYR A 214 3.44 2.76 -15.74
C TYR A 214 4.97 2.70 -15.84
N PHE A 215 5.67 3.28 -14.86
CA PHE A 215 7.14 3.35 -14.83
C PHE A 215 7.79 2.30 -13.92
N GLY A 216 7.01 1.58 -13.11
CA GLY A 216 7.44 0.46 -12.28
C GLY A 216 6.92 -0.88 -12.77
N SER A 217 6.45 -0.99 -14.02
CA SER A 217 5.93 -2.24 -14.60
C SER A 217 6.90 -3.41 -14.41
N ASP A 218 8.17 -3.16 -14.68
CA ASP A 218 9.20 -4.20 -14.71
C ASP A 218 9.49 -4.70 -13.28
N ILE A 219 9.46 -3.79 -12.30
CA ILE A 219 9.59 -4.12 -10.86
C ILE A 219 8.41 -5.02 -10.42
N LEU A 220 7.20 -4.69 -10.86
CA LEU A 220 5.99 -5.47 -10.56
C LEU A 220 6.03 -6.84 -11.25
N GLU A 221 6.58 -6.96 -12.45
CA GLU A 221 6.73 -8.23 -13.15
C GLU A 221 7.79 -9.14 -12.51
N GLU A 222 8.89 -8.56 -12.03
CA GLU A 222 9.99 -9.27 -11.39
C GLU A 222 9.68 -9.69 -9.94
N ASN A 223 8.87 -8.92 -9.22
CA ASN A 223 8.56 -9.16 -7.81
C ASN A 223 7.06 -9.41 -7.58
N LYS A 224 6.70 -10.70 -7.47
CA LYS A 224 5.32 -11.14 -7.24
C LYS A 224 4.70 -10.60 -5.95
N ASP A 225 5.49 -10.48 -4.88
CA ASP A 225 4.99 -10.00 -3.58
C ASP A 225 4.66 -8.50 -3.64
N MET A 226 5.56 -7.70 -4.20
CA MET A 226 5.30 -6.27 -4.46
C MET A 226 4.08 -6.08 -5.37
N LYS A 227 3.94 -6.93 -6.41
CA LYS A 227 2.77 -6.91 -7.29
C LYS A 227 1.47 -7.21 -6.56
N ASN A 228 1.47 -8.21 -5.67
CA ASN A 228 0.29 -8.53 -4.87
C ASN A 228 -0.06 -7.38 -3.92
N ILE A 229 0.92 -6.76 -3.26
CA ILE A 229 0.70 -5.61 -2.38
C ILE A 229 0.14 -4.42 -3.18
N TYR A 230 0.77 -4.09 -4.31
CA TYR A 230 0.27 -3.05 -5.22
C TYR A 230 -1.19 -3.31 -5.63
N GLN A 231 -1.53 -4.56 -5.99
CA GLN A 231 -2.91 -4.93 -6.37
C GLN A 231 -3.88 -4.73 -5.21
N ILE A 232 -3.48 -5.03 -3.97
CA ILE A 232 -4.34 -4.80 -2.78
C ILE A 232 -4.64 -3.30 -2.60
N PHE A 233 -3.63 -2.43 -2.77
CA PHE A 233 -3.85 -0.98 -2.74
C PHE A 233 -4.74 -0.52 -3.90
N GLU A 234 -4.49 -1.00 -5.11
CA GLU A 234 -5.27 -0.68 -6.31
C GLU A 234 -6.74 -1.10 -6.13
N ASP A 235 -7.00 -2.33 -5.68
CA ASP A 235 -8.34 -2.85 -5.42
C ASP A 235 -9.05 -2.06 -4.31
N SER A 236 -8.31 -1.68 -3.25
CA SER A 236 -8.82 -0.85 -2.16
C SER A 236 -9.26 0.53 -2.65
N ILE A 237 -8.49 1.14 -3.56
CA ILE A 237 -8.82 2.42 -4.20
C ILE A 237 -10.07 2.28 -5.07
N HIS A 238 -10.17 1.22 -5.87
CA HIS A 238 -11.35 0.99 -6.70
C HIS A 238 -12.62 0.81 -5.86
N LYS A 239 -12.52 0.16 -4.69
CA LYS A 239 -13.63 0.04 -3.73
C LYS A 239 -14.04 1.37 -3.08
N LEU A 240 -13.15 2.36 -3.07
CA LEU A 240 -13.46 3.70 -2.56
C LEU A 240 -14.17 4.59 -3.59
N PHE A 241 -14.09 4.28 -4.89
CA PHE A 241 -14.71 5.10 -5.95
C PHE A 241 -16.23 5.28 -5.83
N PRO A 242 -17.03 4.25 -5.50
CA PRO A 242 -18.46 4.42 -5.26
C PRO A 242 -18.75 5.47 -4.17
N LEU A 243 -17.90 5.55 -3.15
CA LEU A 243 -18.04 6.48 -2.03
C LEU A 243 -17.76 7.95 -2.41
N PHE A 244 -17.31 8.23 -3.64
CA PHE A 244 -17.18 9.62 -4.12
C PHE A 244 -18.53 10.33 -4.24
N ARG A 245 -19.60 9.58 -4.50
CA ARG A 245 -20.96 10.12 -4.67
C ARG A 245 -21.87 9.75 -3.51
N GLU A 246 -21.60 8.62 -2.89
CA GLU A 246 -22.39 8.09 -1.80
C GLU A 246 -21.92 8.68 -0.45
N PRO A 247 -22.83 8.81 0.53
CA PRO A 247 -22.42 9.07 1.90
C PRO A 247 -21.59 7.89 2.41
N ILE A 248 -20.60 8.19 3.25
CA ILE A 248 -19.88 7.14 3.97
C ILE A 248 -20.91 6.46 4.87
N PRO A 249 -21.01 5.11 4.88
CA PRO A 249 -21.95 4.43 5.73
C PRO A 249 -21.86 4.92 7.18
N ALA A 250 -22.98 5.38 7.72
CA ALA A 250 -23.03 5.82 9.10
C ALA A 250 -22.72 4.64 10.02
N ILE A 251 -21.90 4.89 11.06
CA ILE A 251 -21.75 3.94 12.16
C ILE A 251 -23.13 3.86 12.81
N ARG A 252 -23.74 2.66 12.84
CA ARG A 252 -25.01 2.47 13.56
C ARG A 252 -24.75 2.89 15.01
N ASP A 253 -25.67 3.63 15.64
CA ASP A 253 -25.45 4.17 17.00
C ASP A 253 -25.12 3.08 18.05
N THR A 254 -25.49 1.83 17.78
CA THR A 254 -25.15 0.63 18.57
C THR A 254 -23.71 0.13 18.40
N GLU A 255 -22.97 0.66 17.43
CA GLU A 255 -21.61 0.26 17.03
C GLU A 255 -20.60 1.40 17.21
N LYS A 256 -21.01 2.52 17.83
CA LYS A 256 -20.13 3.56 18.36
C LYS A 256 -19.35 3.02 19.56
N LEU A 257 -18.54 1.98 19.33
CA LEU A 257 -17.39 1.74 20.16
C LEU A 257 -16.52 2.98 19.98
N GLU A 258 -16.34 3.72 21.07
CA GLU A 258 -15.27 4.70 21.17
C GLU A 258 -14.00 4.11 20.55
N ASN A 259 -13.17 4.93 19.91
CA ASN A 259 -11.90 4.53 19.26
C ASN A 259 -10.90 3.79 20.20
N HIS A 260 -11.34 3.38 21.39
CA HIS A 260 -10.66 2.70 22.46
C HIS A 260 -11.26 1.33 22.85
N LEU A 261 -12.27 0.83 22.14
CA LEU A 261 -12.87 -0.49 22.36
C LEU A 261 -12.80 -1.26 21.03
N GLY A 262 -12.13 -2.40 20.87
CA GLY A 262 -11.52 -3.34 21.79
C GLY A 262 -12.09 -4.71 21.42
N VAL A 263 -11.36 -5.54 20.66
CA VAL A 263 -11.78 -6.92 20.33
C VAL A 263 -12.20 -7.70 21.60
N CYS A 264 -11.69 -7.28 22.76
CA CYS A 264 -12.12 -7.65 24.10
C CYS A 264 -13.65 -7.53 24.35
N GLU A 265 -14.31 -6.47 23.89
CA GLU A 265 -15.77 -6.34 24.02
C GLU A 265 -16.50 -7.34 23.14
N THR A 266 -15.94 -7.68 21.98
CA THR A 266 -16.48 -8.70 21.08
C THR A 266 -16.34 -10.10 21.70
N ILE A 267 -15.21 -10.38 22.36
CA ILE A 267 -14.97 -11.64 23.10
C ILE A 267 -15.88 -11.73 24.33
N ASN A 268 -15.96 -10.69 25.15
CA ASN A 268 -16.82 -10.65 26.34
C ASN A 268 -18.31 -10.78 25.98
N PHE A 269 -18.74 -10.21 24.85
CA PHE A 269 -20.12 -10.37 24.35
C PHE A 269 -20.43 -11.82 23.97
N ILE A 270 -19.45 -12.55 23.39
CA ILE A 270 -19.58 -13.98 23.03
C ILE A 270 -19.66 -14.86 24.29
N GLU A 271 -18.82 -14.61 25.30
CA GLU A 271 -18.89 -15.33 26.58
C GLU A 271 -20.24 -15.11 27.28
N LYS A 272 -20.74 -13.88 27.24
CA LYS A 272 -22.04 -13.53 27.80
C LYS A 272 -23.20 -14.22 27.07
N ILE A 273 -23.17 -14.28 25.74
CA ILE A 273 -24.17 -15.00 24.93
C ILE A 273 -24.13 -16.52 25.16
N ASN A 274 -22.94 -17.11 25.35
CA ASN A 274 -22.83 -18.53 25.64
C ASN A 274 -23.28 -18.89 27.08
N SER A 275 -23.29 -17.92 27.99
CA SER A 275 -23.79 -18.07 29.36
C SER A 275 -25.31 -17.85 29.51
N GLU A 276 -25.94 -17.17 28.55
CA GLU A 276 -27.38 -16.86 28.59
C GLU A 276 -28.17 -17.90 27.78
N VAL A 277 -28.84 -18.80 28.51
CA VAL A 277 -29.73 -19.85 27.98
C VAL A 277 -30.94 -19.24 27.26
N GLU A 278 -31.12 -19.66 26.00
CA GLU A 278 -32.32 -19.59 25.16
C GLU A 278 -33.34 -18.48 25.45
N THR A 279 -33.03 -17.26 25.03
CA THR A 279 -34.09 -16.29 24.66
C THR A 279 -34.02 -15.99 23.16
N LYS A 280 -35.19 -15.74 22.56
CA LYS A 280 -35.39 -15.59 21.10
C LYS A 280 -34.32 -14.69 20.49
N GLN A 281 -33.42 -15.31 19.74
CA GLN A 281 -32.24 -14.65 19.18
C GLN A 281 -32.67 -13.73 18.03
N THR A 282 -32.20 -12.49 18.06
CA THR A 282 -32.33 -11.55 16.94
C THR A 282 -31.44 -12.00 15.78
N ILE A 283 -31.78 -11.58 14.54
CA ILE A 283 -30.98 -11.88 13.33
C ILE A 283 -29.49 -11.52 13.52
N PHE A 284 -29.21 -10.46 14.27
CA PHE A 284 -27.87 -10.01 14.64
C PHE A 284 -27.13 -10.99 15.57
N GLN A 285 -27.82 -11.59 16.53
CA GLN A 285 -27.25 -12.61 17.43
C GLN A 285 -26.97 -13.91 16.68
N GLU A 286 -27.80 -14.24 15.68
CA GLU A 286 -27.61 -15.44 14.85
C GLU A 286 -26.41 -15.30 13.90
N GLU A 287 -26.24 -14.14 13.25
CA GLU A 287 -25.04 -13.79 12.48
C GLU A 287 -23.77 -13.82 13.34
N THR A 288 -23.80 -13.22 14.53
CA THR A 288 -22.66 -13.20 15.46
C THR A 288 -22.29 -14.61 15.96
N ARG A 289 -23.30 -15.46 16.20
CA ARG A 289 -23.10 -16.87 16.57
C ARG A 289 -22.52 -17.68 15.41
N ARG A 290 -22.90 -17.36 14.17
CA ARG A 290 -22.36 -18.00 12.96
C ARG A 290 -20.88 -17.66 12.78
N VAL A 291 -20.50 -16.41 13.07
CA VAL A 291 -19.11 -15.95 13.09
C VAL A 291 -18.30 -16.64 14.20
N ALA A 292 -18.86 -16.75 15.40
CA ALA A 292 -18.21 -17.48 16.49
C ALA A 292 -18.03 -18.97 16.17
N LYS A 293 -19.01 -19.60 15.51
CA LYS A 293 -18.88 -20.98 15.03
C LYS A 293 -17.80 -21.13 13.95
N LEU A 294 -17.67 -20.16 13.04
CA LEU A 294 -16.62 -20.14 12.02
C LEU A 294 -15.22 -20.00 12.64
N ILE A 295 -15.07 -19.18 13.67
CA ILE A 295 -13.83 -19.06 14.45
C ILE A 295 -13.53 -20.38 15.16
N ILE A 296 -14.52 -20.97 15.83
CA ILE A 296 -14.34 -22.25 16.54
C ILE A 296 -13.98 -23.37 15.55
N SER A 297 -14.72 -23.52 14.44
CA SER A 297 -14.45 -24.55 13.43
C SER A 297 -13.08 -24.37 12.77
N ALA A 298 -12.67 -23.12 12.50
CA ALA A 298 -11.33 -22.82 12.00
C ALA A 298 -10.22 -23.07 13.05
N THR A 299 -10.57 -23.20 14.33
CA THR A 299 -9.66 -23.53 15.44
C THR A 299 -9.74 -24.98 15.92
N THR A 300 -10.61 -25.83 15.35
CA THR A 300 -10.81 -27.23 15.80
C THR A 300 -10.63 -28.31 14.72
N GLU A 301 -10.32 -27.99 13.46
CA GLU A 301 -9.94 -29.02 12.48
C GLU A 301 -8.46 -29.44 12.66
N ASP A 302 -8.23 -30.33 13.63
CA ASP A 302 -7.29 -31.47 13.58
C ASP A 302 -7.24 -32.24 14.92
N LEU A 303 -8.41 -32.57 15.50
CA LEU A 303 -8.49 -33.54 16.59
C LEU A 303 -9.75 -34.40 16.43
N CYS A 304 -9.79 -35.21 15.37
CA CYS A 304 -10.44 -36.53 15.30
C CYS A 304 -10.30 -37.07 13.87
N ASP A 305 -9.20 -37.77 13.58
CA ASP A 305 -9.22 -39.14 13.03
C ASP A 305 -7.80 -39.73 12.97
N ASN A 306 -7.60 -40.78 13.78
CA ASN A 306 -6.44 -41.64 14.06
C ASN A 306 -5.40 -41.18 15.09
#